data_AF-A0A9C8H512-F1
#
_entry.id   AF-A0A9C8H512-F1
#
_cell.length_a   1.000
_cell.length_b   1.000
_cell.length_c   1.000
_cell.angle_alpha   90.00
_cell.angle_beta   90.00
_cell.angle_gamma   90.00
#
_symmetry.space_group_name_H-M   'P 1'
#
loop_
_entity.id
_entity.type
_entity.pdbx_description
1 polymer ?
#
loop_
_entity_poly.entity_id
_entity_poly.type
_entity_poly.pdbx_seq_one_letter_code
_entity_poly.pdbx_strand_id
1 'polypeptide(L)'
;MAKIIPDFAAFEAAYEAGKAQLVHARLAADLDTPVSLMLKLAGARTDSFMLESVTGGEVRGRYSVVGLKPDLIWECRGETSRVNRHARFDADAWEAMSGSPLDTLRAVLAESAIEIPDDLPPIAA
;
A
#
# COMPACT_ATOMS: atom_id res chain seq x y z
N MET A 1 -17.15 13.25 -11.19
CA MET A 1 -16.68 12.24 -10.22
C MET A 1 -15.72 11.31 -10.94
N ALA A 2 -14.60 10.93 -10.32
CA ALA A 2 -13.66 10.01 -10.95
C ALA A 2 -14.30 8.63 -11.11
N LYS A 3 -14.05 7.95 -12.24
CA LYS A 3 -14.50 6.59 -12.45
C LYS A 3 -13.69 5.66 -11.55
N ILE A 4 -14.37 4.87 -10.73
CA ILE A 4 -13.79 3.81 -9.90
C ILE A 4 -13.78 2.52 -10.73
N ILE A 5 -12.68 1.79 -10.67
CA ILE A 5 -12.45 0.54 -11.38
C ILE A 5 -11.95 -0.50 -10.37
N PRO A 6 -12.49 -1.73 -10.35
CA PRO A 6 -13.68 -2.18 -11.08
C PRO A 6 -14.95 -1.42 -10.66
N ASP A 7 -16.02 -1.53 -11.44
CA ASP A 7 -17.34 -1.07 -10.99
C ASP A 7 -17.88 -2.00 -9.89
N PHE A 8 -18.96 -1.58 -9.22
CA PHE A 8 -19.48 -2.29 -8.07
C PHE A 8 -19.90 -3.73 -8.40
N ALA A 9 -20.58 -3.96 -9.53
CA ALA A 9 -21.06 -5.29 -9.89
C ALA A 9 -19.90 -6.25 -10.17
N ALA A 10 -18.86 -5.78 -10.86
CA ALA A 10 -17.65 -6.57 -11.09
C ALA A 10 -16.88 -6.83 -9.78
N PHE A 11 -16.76 -5.83 -8.91
CA PHE A 11 -16.13 -5.96 -7.59
C PHE A 11 -16.86 -7.01 -6.73
N GLU A 12 -18.18 -6.89 -6.61
CA GLU A 12 -19.03 -7.77 -5.80
C GLU A 12 -18.89 -9.23 -6.25
N ALA A 13 -19.00 -9.49 -7.55
CA ALA A 13 -18.88 -10.85 -8.09
C ALA A 13 -17.52 -11.50 -7.76
N ALA A 14 -16.41 -10.75 -7.85
CA ALA A 14 -15.09 -11.26 -7.52
C ALA A 14 -14.84 -11.34 -6.00
N TYR A 15 -15.46 -10.47 -5.21
CA TYR A 15 -15.41 -10.50 -3.75
C TYR A 15 -16.10 -11.75 -3.21
N GLU A 16 -17.31 -12.05 -3.67
CA GLU A 16 -18.06 -13.27 -3.32
C GLU A 16 -17.32 -14.55 -3.76
N ALA A 17 -16.47 -14.46 -4.78
CA ALA A 17 -15.59 -15.53 -5.21
C ALA A 17 -14.28 -15.64 -4.39
N GLY A 18 -14.11 -14.82 -3.35
CA GLY A 18 -12.93 -14.83 -2.47
C GLY A 18 -11.65 -14.33 -3.14
N LYS A 19 -11.75 -13.55 -4.22
CA LYS A 19 -10.58 -13.03 -4.94
C LYS A 19 -10.15 -11.68 -4.37
N ALA A 20 -8.86 -11.53 -4.08
CA ALA A 20 -8.28 -10.24 -3.77
C ALA A 20 -8.30 -9.32 -5.01
N GLN A 21 -8.55 -8.02 -4.81
CA GLN A 21 -8.79 -7.08 -5.89
C GLN A 21 -8.21 -5.70 -5.56
N LEU A 22 -7.73 -5.01 -6.60
CA LEU A 22 -7.38 -3.59 -6.51
C LEU A 22 -8.54 -2.72 -6.96
N VAL A 23 -8.90 -1.75 -6.12
CA VAL A 23 -9.86 -0.70 -6.46
C VAL A 23 -9.12 0.61 -6.65
N HIS A 24 -9.25 1.22 -7.82
CA HIS A 24 -8.50 2.41 -8.17
C HIS A 24 -9.36 3.43 -8.95
N ALA A 25 -8.89 4.67 -8.95
CA ALA A 25 -9.44 5.76 -9.74
C ALA A 25 -8.32 6.68 -10.21
N ARG A 26 -8.52 7.35 -11.35
CA ARG A 26 -7.59 8.34 -11.89
C ARG A 26 -8.19 9.74 -11.74
N LEU A 27 -7.41 10.67 -11.20
CA LEU A 27 -7.81 12.05 -10.98
C LEU A 27 -6.77 12.99 -11.58
N ALA A 28 -7.22 14.10 -12.14
CA ALA A 28 -6.33 15.19 -12.51
C ALA A 28 -5.81 15.87 -11.23
N ALA A 29 -4.50 16.12 -11.19
CA ALA A 29 -3.81 16.64 -10.02
C ALA A 29 -2.73 17.66 -10.44
N ASP A 30 -2.99 18.41 -11.51
CA ASP A 30 -2.00 19.27 -12.19
C ASP A 30 -1.47 20.41 -11.31
N LEU A 31 -2.23 20.79 -10.28
CA LEU A 31 -1.87 21.83 -9.30
C LEU A 31 -1.24 21.24 -8.03
N ASP A 32 -1.11 19.93 -7.95
CA ASP A 32 -0.60 19.23 -6.81
C ASP A 32 0.82 18.73 -7.06
N THR A 33 1.64 18.88 -6.03
CA THR A 33 2.96 18.25 -5.94
C THR A 33 2.84 17.00 -5.08
N PRO A 34 3.78 16.05 -5.17
CA PRO A 34 3.78 14.89 -4.28
C PRO A 34 3.74 15.27 -2.80
N VAL A 35 4.46 16.33 -2.41
CA VAL A 35 4.44 16.86 -1.03
C VAL A 35 3.04 17.40 -0.66
N SER A 36 2.38 18.17 -1.54
CA SER A 36 1.03 18.66 -1.23
C SER A 36 0.01 17.52 -1.16
N LEU A 37 0.16 16.47 -1.97
CA LEU A 37 -0.67 15.26 -1.88
C LEU A 37 -0.44 14.50 -0.58
N MET A 38 0.82 14.33 -0.13
CA MET A 38 1.14 13.73 1.16
C MET A 38 0.42 14.45 2.31
N LEU A 39 0.46 15.79 2.31
CA LEU A 39 -0.22 16.59 3.33
C LEU A 39 -1.75 16.48 3.22
N LYS A 40 -2.33 16.55 2.01
CA LYS A 40 -3.77 16.47 1.79
C LYS A 40 -4.37 15.09 2.09
N LEU A 41 -3.68 14.02 1.71
CA LEU A 41 -4.19 12.64 1.81
C LEU A 41 -3.83 11.98 3.14
N ALA A 42 -2.55 12.02 3.50
CA ALA A 42 -2.05 11.31 4.67
C ALA A 42 -2.07 12.19 5.92
N GLY A 43 -1.93 13.51 5.78
CA GLY A 43 -1.82 14.45 6.88
C GLY A 43 -0.51 14.33 7.64
N ALA A 44 0.54 13.78 7.01
CA ALA A 44 1.82 13.46 7.65
C ALA A 44 1.67 12.66 8.97
N ARG A 45 0.68 11.76 9.03
CA ARG A 45 0.40 10.93 10.21
C ARG A 45 1.39 9.77 10.33
N THR A 46 1.42 9.16 11.51
CA THR A 46 2.10 7.88 11.73
C THR A 46 1.71 6.85 10.66
N ASP A 47 2.67 6.03 10.25
CA ASP A 47 2.51 5.01 9.22
C ASP A 47 2.08 5.55 7.84
N SER A 48 2.50 6.78 7.55
CA SER A 48 2.46 7.32 6.20
C SER A 48 3.86 7.56 5.67
N PHE A 49 4.03 7.37 4.37
CA PHE A 49 5.31 7.56 3.70
C PHE A 49 5.11 8.21 2.33
N MET A 50 6.17 8.84 1.85
CA MET A 50 6.26 9.31 0.48
C MET A 50 7.56 8.79 -0.14
N LEU A 51 7.46 8.13 -1.29
CA LEU A 51 8.61 7.68 -2.07
C LEU A 51 8.69 8.49 -3.35
N GLU A 52 9.86 9.07 -3.62
CA GLU A 52 10.16 9.74 -4.88
C GLU A 52 11.42 9.12 -5.47
N SER A 53 11.39 8.80 -6.76
CA SER A 53 12.61 8.40 -7.47
C SER A 53 13.36 9.65 -7.95
N VAL A 54 14.67 9.70 -7.74
CA VAL A 54 15.55 10.72 -8.31
C VAL A 54 16.65 10.00 -9.08
N THR A 55 16.68 10.17 -10.40
CA THR A 55 17.75 9.60 -11.23
C THR A 55 18.77 10.70 -11.54
N GLY A 56 20.04 10.49 -11.14
CA GLY A 56 21.15 11.39 -11.51
C GLY A 56 21.11 12.79 -10.88
N GLY A 57 20.37 13.01 -9.79
CA GLY A 57 20.35 14.28 -9.05
C GLY A 57 19.53 15.41 -9.67
N GLU A 58 19.16 15.31 -10.96
CA GLU A 58 18.46 16.39 -11.68
C GLU A 58 17.10 15.98 -12.26
N VAL A 59 16.86 14.68 -12.48
CA VAL A 59 15.59 14.20 -13.05
C VAL A 59 14.77 13.48 -11.99
N ARG A 60 13.66 14.11 -11.58
CA ARG A 60 12.61 13.43 -10.82
C ARG A 60 12.03 12.30 -11.67
N GLY A 61 11.92 11.12 -11.09
CA GLY A 61 11.32 9.95 -11.72
C GLY A 61 9.85 10.21 -12.08
N ARG A 62 9.32 9.40 -13.00
CA ARG A 62 7.96 9.56 -13.55
C ARG A 62 6.85 9.41 -12.49
N TYR A 63 7.14 8.77 -11.36
CA TYR A 63 6.17 8.48 -10.32
C TYR A 63 6.70 8.88 -8.94
N SER A 64 5.80 9.46 -8.15
CA SER A 64 5.91 9.57 -6.69
C SER A 64 4.76 8.79 -6.07
N VAL A 65 4.98 8.20 -4.89
CA VAL A 65 4.00 7.36 -4.19
C VAL A 65 3.76 7.88 -2.80
N VAL A 66 2.50 7.88 -2.39
CA VAL A 66 2.09 8.17 -1.02
C VAL A 66 1.42 6.92 -0.45
N GLY A 67 2.00 6.35 0.60
CA GLY A 67 1.39 5.29 1.40
C GLY A 67 0.78 5.85 2.67
N LEU A 68 -0.37 5.33 3.09
CA LEU A 68 -1.10 5.79 4.27
C LEU A 68 -2.07 4.73 4.79
N LYS A 69 -2.35 4.80 6.10
CA LYS A 69 -3.39 4.00 6.78
C LYS A 69 -3.28 2.48 6.49
N PRO A 70 -2.11 1.86 6.73
CA PRO A 70 -1.98 0.43 6.57
C PRO A 70 -2.98 -0.30 7.47
N ASP A 71 -3.51 -1.41 6.99
CA ASP A 71 -4.26 -2.38 7.78
C ASP A 71 -3.34 -3.43 8.41
N LEU A 72 -2.18 -3.69 7.79
CA LEU A 72 -1.16 -4.60 8.28
C LEU A 72 0.21 -3.92 8.36
N ILE A 73 0.90 -4.10 9.49
CA ILE A 73 2.32 -3.76 9.64
C ILE A 73 3.08 -5.01 10.10
N TRP A 74 4.13 -5.37 9.36
CA TRP A 74 5.11 -6.36 9.79
C TRP A 74 6.38 -5.65 10.29
N GLU A 75 6.89 -6.06 11.45
CA GLU A 75 8.09 -5.49 12.06
C GLU A 75 9.10 -6.60 12.40
N CYS A 76 10.38 -6.34 12.13
CA CYS A 76 11.48 -7.21 12.51
C CYS A 76 12.44 -6.46 13.45
N ARG A 77 12.86 -7.14 14.52
CA ARG A 77 13.89 -6.68 15.45
C ARG A 77 14.88 -7.81 15.68
N GLY A 78 16.08 -7.67 15.11
CA GLY A 78 17.12 -8.71 15.17
C GLY A 78 16.66 -9.98 14.47
N GLU A 79 16.55 -11.08 15.23
CA GLU A 79 16.16 -12.40 14.73
C GLU A 79 14.68 -12.72 14.95
N THR A 80 13.89 -11.75 15.43
CA THR A 80 12.46 -11.94 15.74
C THR A 80 11.59 -10.99 14.92
N SER A 81 10.37 -11.41 14.63
CA SER A 81 9.37 -10.59 13.94
C SER A 81 8.01 -10.64 14.63
N ARG A 82 7.21 -9.61 14.38
CA ARG A 82 5.83 -9.48 14.84
C ARG A 82 4.99 -8.80 13.76
N VAL A 83 3.68 -9.03 13.82
CA VAL A 83 2.72 -8.45 12.88
C VAL A 83 1.60 -7.76 13.67
N ASN A 84 1.12 -6.63 13.16
CA ASN A 84 -0.11 -6.01 13.61
C ASN A 84 -1.07 -5.98 12.42
N ARG A 85 -2.09 -6.85 12.45
CA ARG A 85 -3.14 -6.95 11.41
C ARG A 85 -4.32 -6.02 11.65
N HIS A 86 -4.23 -5.23 12.71
CA HIS A 86 -5.22 -4.25 13.11
C HIS A 86 -4.62 -2.83 13.15
N ALA A 87 -3.49 -2.61 12.48
CA ALA A 87 -2.70 -1.39 12.56
C ALA A 87 -3.51 -0.12 12.24
N ARG A 88 -4.55 -0.27 11.42
CA ARG A 88 -5.49 0.81 11.08
C ARG A 88 -6.31 1.33 12.26
N PHE A 89 -6.58 0.48 13.25
CA PHE A 89 -7.55 0.74 14.32
C PHE A 89 -6.95 0.59 15.72
N ASP A 90 -5.91 -0.23 15.87
CA ASP A 90 -5.21 -0.47 17.13
C ASP A 90 -3.70 -0.57 16.85
N ALA A 91 -2.95 0.43 17.31
CA ALA A 91 -1.51 0.52 17.10
C ALA A 91 -0.72 -0.49 17.94
N ASP A 92 -1.33 -1.06 18.99
CA ASP A 92 -0.69 -1.91 19.98
C ASP A 92 -1.06 -3.40 19.84
N ALA A 93 -1.93 -3.75 18.89
CA ALA A 93 -2.37 -5.12 18.56
C ALA A 93 -1.31 -5.98 17.87
N TRP A 94 -0.14 -6.10 18.49
CA TRP A 94 1.00 -6.86 17.98
C TRP A 94 0.92 -8.34 18.36
N GLU A 95 1.17 -9.20 17.37
CA GLU A 95 1.29 -10.64 17.53
C GLU A 95 2.70 -11.08 17.12
N ALA A 96 3.36 -11.86 17.98
CA ALA A 96 4.66 -12.43 17.65
C ALA A 96 4.52 -13.47 16.53
N MET A 97 5.45 -13.47 15.58
CA MET A 97 5.50 -14.48 14.52
C MET A 97 6.60 -15.49 14.81
N SER A 98 6.26 -16.78 14.74
CA SER A 98 7.23 -17.87 14.89
C SER A 98 7.98 -18.10 13.57
N GLY A 99 9.31 -18.26 13.64
CA GLY A 99 10.16 -18.57 12.49
C GLY A 99 11.20 -17.48 12.24
N SER A 100 12.03 -17.68 11.20
CA SER A 100 13.02 -16.66 10.83
C SER A 100 12.30 -15.43 10.23
N PRO A 101 12.82 -14.21 10.42
CA PRO A 101 12.16 -13.01 9.90
C PRO A 101 11.91 -13.05 8.40
N LEU A 102 12.85 -13.56 7.59
CA LEU A 102 12.67 -13.68 6.14
C LEU A 102 11.56 -14.67 5.77
N ASP A 103 11.39 -15.76 6.52
CA ASP A 103 10.30 -16.70 6.26
C ASP A 103 8.94 -16.08 6.63
N THR A 104 8.87 -15.37 7.76
CA THR A 104 7.64 -14.66 8.17
C THR A 104 7.28 -13.54 7.20
N LEU A 105 8.25 -12.80 6.68
CA LEU A 105 8.03 -11.76 5.67
C LEU A 105 7.50 -12.36 4.37
N ARG A 106 8.07 -13.49 3.90
CA ARG A 106 7.56 -14.21 2.73
C ARG A 106 6.13 -14.70 2.93
N ALA A 107 5.81 -15.20 4.12
CA ALA A 107 4.46 -15.64 4.45
C ALA A 107 3.45 -14.47 4.38
N VAL A 108 3.80 -13.30 4.96
CA VAL A 108 2.97 -12.10 4.87
C VAL A 108 2.81 -11.62 3.42
N LEU A 109 3.89 -11.60 2.63
CA LEU A 109 3.82 -11.22 1.21
C LEU A 109 2.95 -12.18 0.39
N ALA A 110 3.03 -13.48 0.66
CA ALA A 110 2.21 -14.48 -0.03
C ALA A 110 0.73 -14.37 0.33
N GLU A 111 0.41 -14.04 1.59
CA GLU A 111 -0.96 -13.80 2.04
C GLU A 111 -1.56 -12.54 1.41
N SER A 112 -0.76 -11.49 1.26
CA SER A 112 -1.18 -10.20 0.69
C SER A 112 -1.02 -10.13 -0.83
N ALA A 113 -0.79 -11.26 -1.51
CA ALA A 113 -0.60 -11.29 -2.95
C ALA A 113 -1.90 -10.94 -3.69
N ILE A 114 -1.81 -10.01 -4.65
CA ILE A 114 -2.94 -9.55 -5.46
C ILE A 114 -2.48 -9.51 -6.92
N GLU A 115 -3.38 -9.80 -7.85
CA GLU A 115 -3.13 -9.59 -9.28
C GLU A 115 -3.28 -8.11 -9.63
N ILE A 116 -2.27 -7.56 -10.29
CA ILE A 116 -2.11 -6.11 -10.45
C ILE A 116 -2.34 -5.78 -11.92
N PRO A 117 -3.34 -4.96 -12.27
CA PRO A 117 -3.63 -4.61 -13.65
C PRO A 117 -2.43 -3.94 -14.35
N ASP A 118 -2.17 -4.33 -15.60
CA ASP A 118 -1.04 -3.84 -16.41
C ASP A 118 -1.05 -2.31 -16.65
N ASP A 119 -2.20 -1.65 -16.49
CA ASP A 119 -2.36 -0.22 -16.72
C ASP A 119 -2.06 0.63 -15.46
N LEU A 120 -1.71 0.01 -14.34
CA LEU A 120 -1.29 0.69 -13.12
C LEU A 120 0.21 1.06 -13.15
N PRO A 121 0.61 2.11 -12.40
CA PRO A 121 2.03 2.44 -12.26
C PRO A 121 2.84 1.22 -11.76
N PRO A 122 4.07 0.99 -12.24
CA PRO A 122 4.87 -0.19 -11.86
C PRO A 122 5.15 -0.31 -10.35
N ILE A 123 5.09 0.79 -9.62
CA ILE A 123 5.28 0.81 -8.17
C ILE A 123 4.02 0.38 -7.38
N ALA A 124 2.89 0.21 -8.07
CA ALA A 124 1.72 -0.47 -7.55
C ALA A 124 1.80 -1.99 -7.75
N ALA A 125 2.81 -2.48 -8.47
CA ALA A 125 3.08 -3.90 -8.75
C ALA A 125 4.02 -4.55 -7.72
#